data_AF-A0A2E0A054-F1
#
_entry.id   AF-A0A2E0A054-F1
#
_cell.length_a   1.000
_cell.length_b   1.000
_cell.length_c   1.000
_cell.angle_alpha   90.00
_cell.angle_beta   90.00
_cell.angle_gamma   90.00
#
_symmetry.space_group_name_H-M   'P 1'
#
loop_
_entity.id
_entity.type
_entity.pdbx_description
1 polymer ?
#
loop_
_entity_poly.entity_id
_entity_poly.type
_entity_poly.pdbx_seq_one_letter_code
_entity_poly.pdbx_strand_id
1 'polypeptide(L)'
;MPTPHISQDPMYQMLRLDDVTSFNAARERGQVCDLSGCDLRGLDLRKANLTGMDLTDTYFRGTDLRGVDFRGCCLDGASLADAKVSGCYFPPEIPATEIQLSVSLGTRLRHRLSKN
;
A
#
# COMPACT_ATOMS: atom_id res chain seq x y z
N MET A 1 -8.10 16.97 -1.90
CA MET A 1 -7.76 15.57 -1.62
C MET A 1 -8.56 14.71 -2.58
N PRO A 2 -7.94 13.84 -3.39
CA PRO A 2 -8.69 12.87 -4.18
C PRO A 2 -9.51 11.97 -3.27
N THR A 3 -10.75 11.67 -3.66
CA THR A 3 -11.63 10.76 -2.92
C THR A 3 -11.09 9.34 -3.10
N PRO A 4 -10.96 8.53 -2.03
CA PRO A 4 -10.63 7.11 -2.18
C PRO A 4 -11.60 6.44 -3.15
N HIS A 5 -11.09 5.60 -4.04
CA HIS A 5 -11.92 4.95 -5.05
C HIS A 5 -11.72 3.44 -5.11
N ILE A 6 -12.72 2.77 -5.68
CA ILE A 6 -12.73 1.33 -5.93
C ILE A 6 -12.40 1.13 -7.40
N SER A 7 -11.17 0.70 -7.72
CA SER A 7 -10.74 0.44 -9.10
C SER A 7 -11.52 -0.73 -9.71
N GLN A 8 -11.79 -0.70 -11.02
CA GLN A 8 -12.37 -1.85 -11.74
C GLN A 8 -11.29 -2.80 -12.27
N ASP A 9 -10.02 -2.52 -12.02
CA ASP A 9 -8.91 -3.39 -12.39
C ASP A 9 -9.08 -4.79 -11.77
N PRO A 10 -8.96 -5.88 -12.55
CA PRO A 10 -9.15 -7.23 -12.05
C PRO A 10 -8.22 -7.61 -10.90
N MET A 11 -6.95 -7.16 -10.92
CA MET A 11 -6.00 -7.44 -9.85
C MET A 11 -6.38 -6.69 -8.57
N TYR A 12 -6.84 -5.45 -8.68
CA TYR A 12 -7.37 -4.73 -7.52
C TYR A 12 -8.59 -5.46 -6.92
N GLN A 13 -9.48 -5.96 -7.77
CA GLN A 13 -10.66 -6.71 -7.31
C GLN A 13 -10.28 -8.00 -6.59
N MET A 14 -9.21 -8.70 -7.01
CA MET A 14 -8.69 -9.86 -6.27
C MET A 14 -8.35 -9.52 -4.82
N LEU A 15 -7.74 -8.36 -4.57
CA LEU A 15 -7.41 -7.91 -3.20
C LEU A 15 -8.67 -7.67 -2.35
N ARG A 16 -9.74 -7.12 -2.93
CA ARG A 16 -11.00 -6.89 -2.19
C ARG A 16 -11.79 -8.16 -1.93
N LEU A 17 -11.60 -9.18 -2.77
CA LEU A 17 -12.20 -10.50 -2.63
C LEU A 17 -11.35 -11.45 -1.77
N ASP A 18 -10.32 -10.93 -1.09
CA ASP A 18 -9.38 -11.69 -0.25
C ASP A 18 -8.60 -12.77 -1.03
N ASP A 19 -8.50 -12.62 -2.35
CA ASP A 19 -7.77 -13.52 -3.25
C ASP A 19 -6.34 -13.02 -3.52
N VAL A 20 -5.57 -12.92 -2.43
CA VAL A 20 -4.15 -12.55 -2.48
C VAL A 20 -3.32 -13.56 -3.28
N THR A 21 -3.77 -14.82 -3.35
CA THR A 21 -3.09 -15.89 -4.08
C THR A 21 -3.10 -15.60 -5.59
N SER A 22 -4.28 -15.31 -6.15
CA SER A 22 -4.39 -14.96 -7.57
C SER A 22 -3.72 -13.62 -7.90
N PHE A 23 -3.80 -12.65 -6.98
CA PHE A 23 -3.07 -11.38 -7.13
C PHE A 23 -1.57 -11.61 -7.27
N ASN A 24 -0.98 -12.43 -6.39
CA ASN A 24 0.44 -12.76 -6.45
C ASN A 24 0.81 -13.55 -7.71
N ALA A 25 -0.01 -14.52 -8.12
CA ALA A 25 0.21 -15.25 -9.36
C ALA A 25 0.15 -14.33 -10.60
N ALA A 26 -0.70 -13.31 -10.59
CA ALA A 26 -0.73 -12.26 -11.62
C ALA A 26 0.57 -11.44 -11.64
N ARG A 27 1.07 -11.04 -10.48
CA ARG A 27 2.36 -10.34 -10.33
C ARG A 27 3.53 -11.18 -10.86
N GLU A 28 3.56 -12.47 -10.55
CA GLU A 28 4.60 -13.40 -11.03
C GLU A 28 4.60 -13.55 -12.56
N ARG A 29 3.44 -13.40 -13.21
CA ARG A 29 3.32 -13.35 -14.68
C ARG A 29 3.69 -11.98 -15.28
N GLY A 30 4.15 -11.03 -14.46
CA GLY A 30 4.54 -9.68 -14.88
C GLY A 30 3.37 -8.72 -15.04
N GLN A 31 2.17 -9.04 -14.55
CA GLN A 31 1.04 -8.11 -14.58
C GLN A 31 1.24 -6.98 -13.57
N VAL A 32 0.80 -5.79 -13.95
CA VAL A 32 0.86 -4.58 -13.13
C VAL A 32 -0.55 -4.07 -12.88
N CYS A 33 -0.74 -3.46 -11.71
CA CYS A 33 -2.00 -2.88 -11.28
C CYS A 33 -1.67 -1.52 -10.68
N ASP A 34 -2.42 -0.49 -11.09
CA ASP A 34 -2.34 0.82 -10.46
C ASP A 34 -3.21 0.81 -9.21
N LEU A 35 -2.58 1.02 -8.05
CA LEU A 35 -3.24 1.10 -6.75
C LEU A 35 -3.26 2.55 -6.23
N SER A 36 -2.86 3.53 -7.05
CA SER A 36 -2.87 4.93 -6.67
C SER A 36 -4.29 5.39 -6.33
N GLY A 37 -4.44 6.14 -5.24
CA GLY A 37 -5.73 6.63 -4.74
C GLY A 37 -6.75 5.55 -4.34
N CYS A 38 -6.38 4.26 -4.40
CA CYS A 38 -7.30 3.16 -4.15
C CYS A 38 -7.67 3.07 -2.67
N ASP A 39 -8.91 2.65 -2.43
CA ASP A 39 -9.41 2.30 -1.11
C ASP A 39 -9.07 0.84 -0.77
N LEU A 40 -8.09 0.64 0.12
CA LEU A 40 -7.72 -0.68 0.65
C LEU A 40 -8.04 -0.81 2.14
N ARG A 41 -8.91 0.06 2.68
CA ARG A 41 -9.22 0.11 4.11
C ARG A 41 -9.78 -1.21 4.61
N GLY A 42 -9.28 -1.66 5.76
CA GLY A 42 -9.74 -2.84 6.47
C GLY A 42 -9.41 -4.20 5.84
N LEU A 43 -8.64 -4.23 4.74
CA LEU A 43 -8.25 -5.47 4.08
C LEU A 43 -7.14 -6.22 4.84
N ASP A 44 -7.01 -7.52 4.59
CA ASP A 44 -5.85 -8.31 5.01
C ASP A 44 -4.88 -8.47 3.83
N LEU A 45 -3.74 -7.78 3.88
CA LEU A 45 -2.76 -7.79 2.79
C LEU A 45 -1.42 -8.40 3.21
N ARG A 46 -1.37 -9.12 4.34
CA ARG A 46 -0.13 -9.67 4.92
C ARG A 46 0.72 -10.49 3.96
N LYS A 47 0.11 -11.10 2.94
CA LYS A 47 0.77 -11.94 1.95
C LYS A 47 0.82 -11.32 0.54
N ALA A 48 0.34 -10.09 0.36
CA ALA A 48 0.28 -9.48 -0.97
C ALA A 48 1.67 -9.01 -1.42
N ASN A 49 2.06 -9.40 -2.64
CA ASN A 49 3.29 -8.95 -3.28
C ASN A 49 3.07 -7.55 -3.89
N LEU A 50 3.17 -6.53 -3.03
CA LEU A 50 3.05 -5.12 -3.41
C LEU A 50 4.37 -4.49 -3.85
N THR A 51 5.48 -5.24 -3.84
CA THR A 51 6.84 -4.72 -4.09
C THR A 51 6.92 -3.99 -5.43
N GLY A 52 7.43 -2.75 -5.42
CA GLY A 52 7.61 -1.93 -6.62
C GLY A 52 6.32 -1.34 -7.21
N MET A 53 5.18 -1.44 -6.53
CA MET A 53 3.93 -0.87 -7.02
C MET A 53 3.81 0.63 -6.71
N ASP A 54 3.03 1.34 -7.52
CA ASP A 54 2.59 2.69 -7.20
C ASP A 54 1.43 2.63 -6.20
N LEU A 55 1.67 3.11 -4.98
CA LEU A 55 0.71 3.24 -3.88
C LEU A 55 0.50 4.72 -3.53
N THR A 56 0.73 5.63 -4.49
CA THR A 56 0.53 7.07 -4.32
C THR A 56 -0.91 7.33 -3.90
N ASP A 57 -1.09 8.11 -2.85
CA ASP A 57 -2.41 8.48 -2.32
C ASP A 57 -3.30 7.30 -1.84
N THR A 58 -2.80 6.07 -1.77
CA THR A 58 -3.57 4.89 -1.34
C THR A 58 -4.00 4.97 0.12
N TYR A 59 -5.18 4.43 0.43
CA TYR A 59 -5.77 4.45 1.76
C TYR A 59 -5.71 3.08 2.43
N PHE A 60 -4.87 2.95 3.47
CA PHE A 60 -4.66 1.71 4.21
C PHE A 60 -5.31 1.71 5.59
N ARG A 61 -6.32 2.56 5.86
CA ARG A 61 -6.88 2.64 7.22
C ARG A 61 -7.36 1.28 7.73
N GLY A 62 -6.85 0.85 8.89
CA GLY A 62 -7.22 -0.44 9.50
C GLY A 62 -6.76 -1.69 8.75
N THR A 63 -5.94 -1.55 7.71
CA THR A 63 -5.43 -2.68 6.92
C THR A 63 -4.42 -3.49 7.71
N ASP A 64 -4.44 -4.81 7.58
CA ASP A 64 -3.39 -5.66 8.09
C ASP A 64 -2.25 -5.77 7.08
N LEU A 65 -1.16 -5.02 7.33
CA LEU A 65 0.02 -4.94 6.48
C LEU A 65 1.22 -5.71 7.07
N ARG A 66 1.04 -6.45 8.17
CA ARG A 66 2.16 -7.04 8.90
C ARG A 66 3.04 -7.91 7.98
N GLY A 67 4.34 -7.63 7.97
CA GLY A 67 5.32 -8.35 7.15
C GLY A 67 5.38 -7.94 5.68
N VAL A 68 4.56 -6.99 5.21
CA VAL A 68 4.58 -6.54 3.81
C VAL A 68 5.88 -5.80 3.49
N ASP A 69 6.43 -6.08 2.32
CA ASP A 69 7.61 -5.41 1.79
C ASP A 69 7.19 -4.24 0.87
N PHE A 70 7.32 -3.02 1.38
CA PHE A 70 7.07 -1.78 0.66
C PHE A 70 8.33 -1.19 0.01
N ARG A 71 9.48 -1.87 0.08
CA ARG A 71 10.70 -1.36 -0.58
C ARG A 71 10.46 -1.25 -2.09
N GLY A 72 10.85 -0.12 -2.65
CA GLY A 72 10.63 0.21 -4.06
C GLY A 72 9.21 0.66 -4.41
N CYS A 73 8.25 0.66 -3.47
CA CYS A 73 6.92 1.20 -3.73
C CYS A 73 6.91 2.74 -3.62
N CYS A 74 6.12 3.42 -4.44
CA CYS A 74 5.82 4.83 -4.21
C CYS A 74 4.72 4.94 -3.16
N LEU A 75 4.94 5.67 -2.06
CA LEU A 75 3.98 5.83 -0.96
C LEU A 75 3.61 7.31 -0.76
N ASP A 76 3.90 8.18 -1.73
CA ASP A 76 3.64 9.60 -1.58
C ASP A 76 2.15 9.84 -1.38
N GLY A 77 1.79 10.56 -0.33
CA GLY A 77 0.39 10.76 0.03
C GLY A 77 -0.30 9.52 0.65
N ALA A 78 0.28 8.33 0.69
CA ALA A 78 -0.41 7.17 1.27
C ALA A 78 -0.76 7.42 2.76
N SER A 79 -1.89 6.87 3.22
CA SER A 79 -2.33 6.99 4.61
C SER A 79 -2.34 5.63 5.31
N LEU A 80 -1.57 5.53 6.40
CA LEU A 80 -1.44 4.32 7.23
C LEU A 80 -2.26 4.38 8.52
N ALA A 81 -3.21 5.32 8.64
CA ALA A 81 -3.99 5.53 9.87
C ALA A 81 -4.55 4.20 10.42
N ASP A 82 -4.27 3.84 11.67
CA ASP A 82 -4.75 2.59 12.28
C ASP A 82 -4.32 1.27 11.57
N ALA A 83 -3.39 1.31 10.61
CA ALA A 83 -2.90 0.12 9.93
C ALA A 83 -1.97 -0.70 10.83
N LYS A 84 -1.98 -2.03 10.69
CA LYS A 84 -1.05 -2.91 11.41
C LYS A 84 0.22 -3.08 10.59
N VAL A 85 1.29 -2.40 10.99
CA VAL A 85 2.55 -2.34 10.21
C VAL A 85 3.73 -3.07 10.84
N SER A 86 3.50 -3.93 11.84
CA SER A 86 4.57 -4.68 12.49
C SER A 86 5.32 -5.57 11.49
N GLY A 87 6.64 -5.44 11.45
CA GLY A 87 7.49 -6.24 10.55
C GLY A 87 7.46 -5.82 9.08
N CYS A 88 6.83 -4.69 8.72
CA CYS A 88 6.92 -4.16 7.36
C CYS A 88 8.33 -3.69 7.03
N TYR A 89 8.72 -3.86 5.77
CA TYR A 89 9.93 -3.22 5.23
C TYR A 89 9.52 -1.96 4.46
N PHE A 90 9.63 -0.79 5.09
CA PHE A 90 9.38 0.49 4.42
C PHE A 90 10.58 0.94 3.57
N PRO A 91 10.37 1.80 2.56
CA PRO A 91 11.45 2.49 1.88
C PRO A 91 12.36 3.21 2.89
N PRO A 92 13.70 3.07 2.80
CA PRO A 92 14.62 3.68 3.76
C PRO A 92 14.58 5.21 3.77
N GLU A 93 14.03 5.82 2.73
CA GLU A 93 13.84 7.26 2.60
C GLU A 93 12.72 7.80 3.51
N ILE A 94 11.81 6.93 3.99
CA ILE A 94 10.75 7.33 4.90
C ILE A 94 11.23 7.13 6.34
N PRO A 95 11.41 8.20 7.14
CA PRO A 95 11.87 8.06 8.51
C PRO A 95 10.79 7.39 9.37
N ALA A 96 11.23 6.63 10.38
CA ALA A 96 10.33 5.94 11.32
C ALA A 96 9.31 6.89 11.97
N THR A 97 9.70 8.15 12.22
CA THR A 97 8.80 9.18 12.75
C THR A 97 7.66 9.53 11.80
N GLU A 98 7.91 9.62 10.49
CA GLU A 98 6.86 9.88 9.48
C GLU A 98 5.88 8.71 9.41
N ILE A 99 6.37 7.46 9.46
CA ILE A 99 5.55 6.25 9.52
C ILE A 99 4.68 6.28 10.79
N GLN A 100 5.28 6.56 11.95
CA GLN A 100 4.57 6.64 13.23
C GLN A 100 3.51 7.75 13.22
N LEU A 101 3.81 8.92 12.66
CA LEU A 101 2.84 10.01 12.52
C LEU A 101 1.66 9.60 11.63
N SER A 102 1.92 8.90 10.53
CA SER A 102 0.85 8.42 9.64
C SER A 102 -0.05 7.39 10.32
N VAL A 103 0.56 6.43 11.04
CA VAL A 103 -0.17 5.38 11.76
C VAL A 103 -1.02 5.96 12.89
N SER A 104 -0.43 6.82 13.73
CA SER A 104 -1.06 7.28 14.98
C SER A 104 -1.92 8.53 14.84
N LEU A 105 -1.56 9.43 13.92
CA LEU A 105 -2.24 10.73 13.75
C LEU A 105 -2.97 10.82 12.40
N GLY A 106 -2.81 9.83 11.53
CA GLY A 106 -3.44 9.81 10.21
C GLY A 106 -2.87 10.82 9.22
N THR A 107 -1.65 11.34 9.46
CA THR A 107 -0.96 12.17 8.46
C THR A 107 -0.70 11.37 7.19
N ARG A 108 -0.68 12.03 6.04
CA ARG A 108 -0.28 11.39 4.78
C ARG A 108 1.25 11.35 4.70
N LEU A 109 1.80 10.24 4.24
CA LEU A 109 3.24 10.06 4.11
C LEU A 109 3.78 11.03 3.06
N ARG A 110 4.94 11.63 3.34
CA ARG A 110 5.71 12.42 2.37
C ARG A 110 6.85 11.56 1.85
N HIS A 111 6.56 10.73 0.86
CA HIS A 111 7.55 9.84 0.24
C HIS A 111 7.86 10.36 -1.16
N ARG A 112 8.70 11.40 -1.23
CA ARG A 112 9.22 11.87 -2.52
C ARG A 112 10.29 10.90 -2.98
N LEU A 113 9.95 10.00 -3.90
CA LEU A 113 10.98 9.28 -4.64
C LEU A 113 11.90 10.32 -5.28
N SER A 114 13.18 10.34 -4.89
CA SER A 114 14.16 11.11 -5.64
C SER A 114 14.23 10.49 -7.02
N LYS A 115 13.62 11.15 -8.01
CA LYS A 115 13.93 10.85 -9.40
C LYS A 115 15.40 11.22 -9.58
N ASN A 116 16.25 10.19 -9.71
CA ASN A 116 17.60 10.38 -10.24
C ASN A 116 17.52 10.82 -11.70
#